data_AF-A0A7I4B8I9-F1
#
_entry.id   AF-A0A7I4B8I9-F1
#
_cell.length_a   1.000
_cell.length_b   1.000
_cell.length_c   1.000
_cell.angle_alpha   90.00
_cell.angle_beta   90.00
_cell.angle_gamma   90.00
#
_symmetry.space_group_name_H-M   'P 1'
#
loop_
_entity.id
_entity.type
_entity.pdbx_description
1 polymer ?
#
loop_
_entity_poly.entity_id
_entity_poly.type
_entity_poly.pdbx_seq_one_letter_code
_entity_poly.pdbx_strand_id
1 'polypeptide(L)'
;MFDKIGSVCFPVLRLLSYNNALKSRHDLRRLGIFLVLIKKSLNLKYFLLNIIGRSYLDDVLNKARYMLNDKDVWKRFKTLNVLQLKNCIFIKRFPKSFFEMATLLELDLEGCSNLEMLPNTIKHLKSLKKLNLIDCESLRILPMSIKSLNSLENLNMKGCYSLISLPNELGNLTSLTTLDISYCLSLTSLPNELGNLTSLTTLDISYCSSLTLLPNELGNLTSLTALYVNDCSSLTSLPNDLGNLTSLITLDLSDCKRLTSLPNELGNLKALTTLDLSDCKRLTSLPNELDNLTSLTTLDISDCSSLTLLPNKLGILTSLTTLNMRRCRSLISLPNEFGNLTSLTILDISYCSSSTSLPNELGNLISLTTLNISYYPSLILLPNDIGNFTTLTTLNISYCSSLTLLPNELDTTNFSSLISLVNKLDNLAFLTTLCITNWSSITSLSNELGNLTSLTTLYITNCSSLTSLPNELGNLTSLTTLYISNCSNLTLLPNELGNLTSLTTLDISNCSSLISLPNELDNLTSLTALYIIDCSSLTSLPNELDNLTSLTSFYICDYSNLILLSNELSNFTSLTILDISYCSSFTLLPKKLGNLISLTTLDISYYSSLTSLPNKLSNLISFTIFNLSD
;
A
#
# COMPACT_ATOMS: atom_id res chain seq x y z
N MET A 1 32.23 -59.52 -11.43
CA MET A 1 31.86 -58.52 -12.45
C MET A 1 32.06 -57.11 -11.88
N PHE A 2 33.32 -56.70 -11.79
CA PHE A 2 33.69 -55.31 -12.07
C PHE A 2 33.59 -55.10 -13.60
N ASP A 3 33.63 -53.85 -14.04
CA ASP A 3 33.62 -53.36 -15.45
C ASP A 3 32.26 -52.97 -16.04
N LYS A 4 31.90 -51.69 -15.85
CA LYS A 4 32.01 -50.67 -16.91
C LYS A 4 31.43 -49.35 -16.40
N ILE A 5 32.32 -48.46 -15.98
CA ILE A 5 32.07 -47.03 -15.89
C ILE A 5 32.06 -46.54 -17.34
N GLY A 6 30.87 -46.35 -17.89
CA GLY A 6 30.63 -45.74 -19.20
C GLY A 6 29.95 -44.39 -19.00
N SER A 7 30.61 -43.34 -19.48
CA SER A 7 30.23 -41.93 -19.51
C SER A 7 28.74 -41.63 -19.77
N VAL A 8 28.15 -40.72 -18.98
CA VAL A 8 27.21 -39.70 -19.50
C VAL A 8 27.35 -38.40 -18.68
N CYS A 9 27.50 -37.29 -19.39
CA CYS A 9 27.62 -35.91 -18.93
C CYS A 9 26.55 -35.43 -17.93
N PHE A 10 26.96 -34.49 -17.08
CA PHE A 10 26.08 -33.60 -16.31
C PHE A 10 25.26 -32.69 -17.24
N PRO A 11 23.98 -32.43 -16.92
CA PRO A 11 23.61 -31.08 -16.48
C PRO A 11 22.49 -31.05 -15.42
N VAL A 12 22.62 -30.14 -14.44
CA VAL A 12 21.57 -29.62 -13.52
C VAL A 12 20.97 -30.61 -12.50
N LEU A 13 21.32 -30.40 -11.23
CA LEU A 13 20.65 -31.00 -10.08
C LEU A 13 19.24 -30.37 -9.92
N ARG A 14 18.25 -30.87 -10.66
CA ARG A 14 16.82 -30.70 -10.34
C ARG A 14 16.47 -31.72 -9.26
N LEU A 15 16.22 -31.29 -8.03
CA LEU A 15 15.51 -32.14 -7.06
C LEU A 15 14.01 -31.81 -7.11
N LEU A 16 13.37 -32.18 -8.22
CA LEU A 16 11.91 -32.24 -8.32
C LEU A 16 11.47 -33.62 -7.80
N SER A 17 11.02 -33.71 -6.55
CA SER A 17 10.00 -34.70 -6.21
C SER A 17 8.63 -34.03 -6.25
N TYR A 18 8.25 -33.57 -7.45
CA TYR A 18 6.85 -33.44 -7.81
C TYR A 18 6.53 -34.64 -8.69
N ASN A 19 5.76 -35.59 -8.17
CA ASN A 19 4.84 -36.34 -9.01
C ASN A 19 3.76 -36.98 -8.15
N ASN A 20 2.55 -36.44 -8.32
CA ASN A 20 1.32 -37.15 -8.09
C ASN A 20 1.37 -38.53 -8.78
N ALA A 21 0.82 -39.52 -8.08
CA ALA A 21 0.70 -40.92 -8.47
C ALA A 21 2.01 -41.71 -8.56
N LEU A 22 2.18 -42.70 -7.68
CA LEU A 22 2.07 -44.12 -8.08
C LEU A 22 2.28 -45.09 -6.92
N LYS A 23 1.48 -46.15 -6.96
CA LYS A 23 1.55 -47.37 -6.16
C LYS A 23 2.77 -48.20 -6.59
N SER A 24 3.63 -48.64 -5.67
CA SER A 24 4.15 -50.03 -5.56
C SER A 24 5.47 -50.10 -4.76
N ARG A 25 5.74 -51.27 -4.15
CA ARG A 25 6.90 -51.59 -3.28
C ARG A 25 8.31 -51.48 -3.94
N HIS A 26 8.44 -50.90 -5.13
CA HIS A 26 9.72 -50.77 -5.85
C HIS A 26 10.54 -49.50 -5.50
N ASP A 27 9.97 -48.53 -4.76
CA ASP A 27 10.66 -47.28 -4.40
C ASP A 27 11.70 -47.41 -3.27
N LEU A 28 11.79 -48.57 -2.60
CA LEU A 28 12.79 -48.88 -1.58
C LEU A 28 14.23 -48.98 -2.11
N ARG A 29 14.46 -49.02 -3.43
CA ARG A 29 15.81 -49.00 -4.02
C ARG A 29 16.31 -47.62 -4.43
N ARG A 30 15.44 -46.61 -4.61
CA ARG A 30 15.83 -45.31 -5.20
C ARG A 30 16.64 -44.42 -4.26
N LEU A 31 16.37 -44.41 -2.96
CA LEU A 31 17.15 -43.63 -1.97
C LEU A 31 18.44 -44.32 -1.51
N GLY A 32 18.48 -45.66 -1.51
CA GLY A 32 19.74 -46.40 -1.41
C GLY A 32 20.67 -46.10 -2.60
N ILE A 33 20.11 -45.95 -3.80
CA ILE A 33 20.83 -45.48 -4.99
C ILE A 33 21.25 -43.99 -4.85
N PHE A 34 20.40 -43.12 -4.30
CA PHE A 34 20.73 -41.71 -4.06
C PHE A 34 21.90 -41.52 -3.07
N LEU A 35 21.87 -42.20 -1.92
CA LEU A 35 22.99 -42.25 -0.98
C LEU A 35 24.26 -42.83 -1.62
N VAL A 36 24.13 -43.84 -2.49
CA VAL A 36 25.26 -44.42 -3.24
C VAL A 36 25.83 -43.47 -4.29
N LEU A 37 24.99 -42.69 -4.99
CA LEU A 37 25.40 -41.66 -5.96
C LEU A 37 26.14 -40.51 -5.26
N ILE A 38 25.61 -40.04 -4.13
CA ILE A 38 26.27 -39.09 -3.25
C ILE A 38 27.61 -39.63 -2.76
N LYS A 39 27.65 -40.89 -2.30
CA LYS A 39 28.86 -41.55 -1.78
C LYS A 39 30.01 -41.61 -2.80
N LYS A 40 29.70 -41.58 -4.10
CA LYS A 40 30.67 -41.55 -5.22
C LYS A 40 31.00 -40.15 -5.76
N SER A 41 30.31 -39.10 -5.32
CA SER A 41 30.43 -37.75 -5.88
C SER A 41 31.47 -36.89 -5.13
N LEU A 42 32.75 -37.21 -5.31
CA LEU A 42 33.88 -36.50 -4.66
C LEU A 42 34.06 -35.04 -5.10
N ASN A 43 33.48 -34.65 -6.24
CA ASN A 43 33.59 -33.31 -6.83
C ASN A 43 32.27 -32.52 -6.78
N LEU A 44 31.31 -32.91 -5.95
CA LEU A 44 30.02 -32.23 -5.86
C LEU A 44 30.22 -30.76 -5.44
N LYS A 45 29.61 -29.84 -6.19
CA LYS A 45 29.67 -28.38 -5.94
C LYS A 45 28.41 -27.82 -5.28
N TYR A 46 27.26 -28.45 -5.49
CA TYR A 46 25.96 -27.99 -5.01
C TYR A 46 25.23 -29.17 -4.35
N PHE A 47 24.73 -28.97 -3.14
CA PHE A 47 23.85 -29.90 -2.44
C PHE A 47 22.61 -29.14 -2.02
N LEU A 48 21.45 -29.53 -2.56
CA LEU A 48 20.18 -28.83 -2.33
C LEU A 48 19.16 -29.82 -1.79
N LEU A 49 18.61 -29.52 -0.62
CA LEU A 49 17.51 -30.25 0.01
C LEU A 49 16.48 -29.22 0.47
N ASN A 50 15.24 -29.37 0.01
CA ASN A 50 14.11 -28.55 0.43
C ASN A 50 12.93 -29.47 0.71
N ILE A 51 12.32 -29.34 1.88
CA ILE A 51 11.25 -30.24 2.34
C ILE A 51 9.95 -29.44 2.48
N ILE A 52 9.04 -29.60 1.52
CA ILE A 52 7.76 -28.87 1.46
C ILE A 52 6.60 -29.85 1.71
N GLY A 53 5.71 -29.53 2.66
CA GLY A 53 4.46 -30.27 2.92
C GLY A 53 4.40 -30.97 4.30
N ARG A 54 3.20 -31.03 4.91
CA ARG A 54 2.99 -31.52 6.30
C ARG A 54 2.55 -32.99 6.45
N SER A 55 2.16 -33.72 5.40
CA SER A 55 1.26 -34.87 5.61
C SER A 55 1.67 -36.27 5.09
N TYR A 56 2.78 -36.48 4.36
CA TYR A 56 3.04 -37.81 3.75
C TYR A 56 4.48 -38.34 3.70
N LEU A 57 5.44 -37.78 4.43
CA LEU A 57 6.87 -38.13 4.24
C LEU A 57 7.66 -38.41 5.52
N ASP A 58 7.07 -39.02 6.55
CA ASP A 58 7.82 -39.53 7.72
C ASP A 58 9.05 -40.35 7.31
N ASP A 59 8.91 -41.14 6.25
CA ASP A 59 9.96 -42.02 5.75
C ASP A 59 11.12 -41.26 5.07
N VAL A 60 10.83 -40.17 4.36
CA VAL A 60 11.86 -39.32 3.74
C VAL A 60 12.46 -38.35 4.74
N LEU A 61 11.67 -37.82 5.67
CA LEU A 61 12.14 -37.06 6.82
C LEU A 61 13.10 -37.90 7.66
N ASN A 62 12.74 -39.15 7.97
CA ASN A 62 13.60 -40.08 8.70
C ASN A 62 14.88 -40.38 7.93
N LYS A 63 14.82 -40.61 6.61
CA LYS A 63 16.02 -40.86 5.78
C LYS A 63 16.93 -39.64 5.67
N ALA A 64 16.38 -38.44 5.46
CA ALA A 64 17.12 -37.19 5.47
C ALA A 64 17.78 -36.95 6.83
N ARG A 65 17.04 -37.21 7.91
CA ARG A 65 17.55 -37.17 9.29
C ARG A 65 18.70 -38.15 9.52
N TYR A 66 18.62 -39.38 9.03
CA TYR A 66 19.73 -40.34 9.12
C TYR A 66 20.97 -39.86 8.36
N MET A 67 20.81 -39.40 7.11
CA MET A 67 21.92 -38.90 6.30
C MET A 67 22.59 -37.65 6.92
N LEU A 68 21.80 -36.70 7.43
CA LEU A 68 22.31 -35.48 8.05
C LEU A 68 23.04 -35.76 9.38
N ASN A 69 22.68 -36.84 10.08
CA ASN A 69 23.35 -37.26 11.31
C ASN A 69 24.53 -38.22 11.08
N ASP A 70 24.77 -38.68 9.85
CA ASP A 70 25.90 -39.55 9.52
C ASP A 70 27.21 -38.74 9.49
N LYS A 71 28.11 -39.04 10.43
CA LYS A 71 29.36 -38.31 10.65
C LYS A 71 30.37 -38.47 9.51
N ASP A 72 30.27 -39.51 8.70
CA ASP A 72 31.25 -39.84 7.67
C ASP A 72 30.81 -39.45 6.26
N VAL A 73 29.52 -39.18 6.05
CA VAL A 73 29.00 -38.68 4.77
C VAL A 73 29.56 -37.30 4.46
N TRP A 74 29.53 -36.37 5.42
CA TRP A 74 29.89 -34.96 5.20
C TRP A 74 31.39 -34.73 4.95
N LYS A 75 32.26 -35.61 5.46
CA LYS A 75 33.72 -35.57 5.22
C LYS A 75 34.10 -35.75 3.74
N ARG A 76 33.19 -36.27 2.91
CA ARG A 76 33.42 -36.54 1.49
C ARG A 76 33.22 -35.32 0.60
N PHE A 77 32.42 -34.35 1.04
CA PHE A 77 32.05 -33.18 0.24
C PHE A 77 33.07 -32.04 0.31
N LYS A 78 34.37 -32.36 0.21
CA LYS A 78 35.45 -31.38 0.42
C LYS A 78 35.45 -30.22 -0.57
N THR A 79 34.79 -30.39 -1.72
CA THR A 79 34.73 -29.40 -2.80
C THR A 79 33.42 -28.63 -2.85
N LEU A 80 32.50 -28.81 -1.90
CA LEU A 80 31.17 -28.21 -1.96
C LEU A 80 31.26 -26.68 -1.87
N ASN A 81 30.52 -25.99 -2.74
CA ASN A 81 30.43 -24.53 -2.78
C ASN A 81 29.08 -24.05 -2.23
N VAL A 82 27.99 -24.79 -2.43
CA VAL A 82 26.65 -24.42 -1.97
C VAL A 82 25.99 -25.60 -1.24
N LEU A 83 25.50 -25.33 -0.04
CA LEU A 83 24.72 -26.26 0.78
C LEU A 83 23.39 -25.60 1.14
N GLN A 84 22.29 -26.10 0.61
CA GLN A 84 20.95 -25.67 0.98
C GLN A 84 20.20 -26.82 1.66
N LEU A 85 19.69 -26.55 2.87
CA LEU A 85 18.89 -27.44 3.70
C LEU A 85 17.64 -26.69 4.17
N LYS A 86 16.74 -26.39 3.23
CA LYS A 86 15.54 -25.62 3.51
C LYS A 86 14.45 -26.48 4.15
N ASN A 87 13.68 -25.88 5.06
CA ASN A 87 12.53 -26.48 5.72
C ASN A 87 12.84 -27.80 6.44
N CYS A 88 14.09 -28.00 6.86
CA CYS A 88 14.54 -29.23 7.51
C CYS A 88 14.20 -29.20 9.01
N ILE A 89 12.91 -29.20 9.34
CA ILE A 89 12.37 -29.04 10.70
C ILE A 89 12.83 -30.11 11.70
N PHE A 90 13.43 -31.22 11.27
CA PHE A 90 13.96 -32.23 12.20
C PHE A 90 15.38 -31.88 12.70
N ILE A 91 16.06 -30.89 12.10
CA ILE A 91 17.38 -30.45 12.53
C ILE A 91 17.22 -29.61 13.79
N LYS A 92 17.50 -30.22 14.94
CA LYS A 92 17.62 -29.48 16.20
C LYS A 92 19.04 -28.97 16.44
N ARG A 93 20.02 -29.80 16.11
CA ARG A 93 21.46 -29.54 16.24
C ARG A 93 22.19 -30.30 15.15
N PHE A 94 23.27 -29.71 14.64
CA PHE A 94 24.17 -30.42 13.74
C PHE A 94 25.17 -31.29 14.53
N PRO A 95 25.57 -32.45 13.99
CA PRO A 95 26.70 -33.22 14.53
C PRO A 95 27.99 -32.38 14.56
N LYS A 96 28.89 -32.64 15.52
CA LYS A 96 30.16 -31.92 15.62
C LYS A 96 30.98 -31.95 14.33
N SER A 97 30.95 -33.05 13.57
CA SER A 97 31.71 -33.23 12.32
C SER A 97 30.99 -32.74 11.05
N PHE A 98 29.90 -31.99 11.19
CA PHE A 98 29.07 -31.62 10.03
C PHE A 98 29.77 -30.62 9.10
N PHE A 99 30.30 -29.52 9.66
CA PHE A 99 30.96 -28.46 8.89
C PHE A 99 32.47 -28.73 8.76
N GLU A 100 32.84 -29.57 7.79
CA GLU A 100 34.25 -29.82 7.42
C GLU A 100 34.61 -29.28 6.02
N MET A 101 33.65 -28.70 5.28
CA MET A 101 33.82 -28.26 3.90
C MET A 101 34.37 -26.83 3.80
N ALA A 102 35.70 -26.68 3.75
CA ALA A 102 36.35 -25.37 3.73
C ALA A 102 36.05 -24.51 2.48
N THR A 103 35.62 -25.13 1.36
CA THR A 103 35.32 -24.43 0.09
C THR A 103 33.90 -23.86 0.03
N LEU A 104 33.09 -24.07 1.07
CA LEU A 104 31.68 -23.67 1.06
C LEU A 104 31.57 -22.15 1.00
N LEU A 105 30.81 -21.64 0.03
CA LEU A 105 30.56 -20.23 -0.21
C LEU A 105 29.17 -19.80 0.27
N GLU A 106 28.18 -20.71 0.19
CA GLU A 106 26.80 -20.45 0.61
C GLU A 106 26.27 -21.60 1.48
N LEU A 107 25.71 -21.25 2.62
CA LEU A 107 24.97 -22.13 3.51
C LEU A 107 23.58 -21.55 3.74
N ASP A 108 22.56 -22.28 3.28
CA ASP A 108 21.17 -21.89 3.42
C ASP A 108 20.42 -22.91 4.28
N LEU A 109 19.91 -22.46 5.42
CA LEU A 109 19.15 -23.24 6.40
C LEU A 109 17.74 -22.68 6.59
N GLU A 110 17.21 -21.93 5.62
CA GLU A 110 15.88 -21.31 5.67
C GLU A 110 14.80 -22.29 6.14
N GLY A 111 13.94 -21.88 7.07
CA GLY A 111 12.83 -22.69 7.56
C GLY A 111 13.24 -23.92 8.40
N CYS A 112 14.50 -24.01 8.84
CA CYS A 112 14.92 -24.99 9.86
C CYS A 112 14.42 -24.59 11.26
N SER A 113 13.10 -24.51 11.43
CA SER A 113 12.45 -23.87 12.58
C SER A 113 12.80 -24.46 13.96
N ASN A 114 13.22 -25.72 14.02
CA ASN A 114 13.63 -26.38 15.27
C ASN A 114 15.14 -26.27 15.57
N LEU A 115 15.93 -25.61 14.73
CA LEU A 115 17.38 -25.46 14.93
C LEU A 115 17.65 -24.59 16.15
N GLU A 116 18.20 -25.16 17.21
CA GLU A 116 18.43 -24.45 18.47
C GLU A 116 19.74 -23.65 18.48
N MET A 117 20.78 -24.17 17.80
CA MET A 117 22.13 -23.62 17.82
C MET A 117 22.99 -24.19 16.68
N LEU A 118 23.87 -23.36 16.10
CA LEU A 118 24.92 -23.81 15.19
C LEU A 118 26.15 -24.37 15.96
N PRO A 119 26.78 -25.46 15.51
CA PRO A 119 27.96 -26.04 16.17
C PRO A 119 29.21 -25.18 16.00
N ASN A 120 30.14 -25.29 16.96
CA ASN A 120 31.43 -24.58 16.94
C ASN A 120 32.34 -24.93 15.74
N THR A 121 32.04 -26.02 15.02
CA THR A 121 32.77 -26.41 13.80
C THR A 121 32.44 -25.55 12.59
N ILE A 122 31.47 -24.64 12.68
CA ILE A 122 31.26 -23.60 11.67
C ILE A 122 32.53 -22.79 11.38
N LYS A 123 33.49 -22.73 12.33
CA LYS A 123 34.82 -22.13 12.13
C LYS A 123 35.63 -22.64 10.94
N HIS A 124 35.28 -23.82 10.42
CA HIS A 124 35.95 -24.41 9.26
C HIS A 124 35.46 -23.84 7.93
N LEU A 125 34.31 -23.18 7.89
CA LEU A 125 33.70 -22.59 6.69
C LEU A 125 34.33 -21.23 6.34
N LYS A 126 35.65 -21.16 6.26
CA LYS A 126 36.38 -19.88 6.13
C LYS A 126 36.09 -19.12 4.83
N SER A 127 35.67 -19.82 3.78
CA SER A 127 35.30 -19.22 2.49
C SER A 127 33.83 -18.83 2.39
N LEU A 128 33.04 -19.01 3.46
CA LEU A 128 31.61 -18.74 3.43
C LEU A 128 31.37 -17.26 3.23
N LYS A 129 30.62 -16.92 2.18
CA LYS A 129 30.19 -15.56 1.81
C LYS A 129 28.76 -15.29 2.22
N LYS A 130 27.90 -16.31 2.23
CA LYS A 130 26.47 -16.19 2.54
C LYS A 130 26.03 -17.23 3.57
N LEU A 131 25.40 -16.77 4.63
CA LEU A 131 24.76 -17.60 5.65
C LEU A 131 23.29 -17.17 5.80
N ASN A 132 22.38 -18.01 5.34
CA ASN A 132 20.94 -17.79 5.44
C ASN A 132 20.35 -18.69 6.56
N LEU A 133 19.74 -18.05 7.55
CA LEU A 133 19.10 -18.63 8.73
C LEU A 133 17.64 -18.14 8.86
N ILE A 134 17.03 -17.67 7.76
CA ILE A 134 15.64 -17.21 7.74
C ILE A 134 14.73 -18.27 8.39
N ASP A 135 13.81 -17.84 9.26
CA ASP A 135 12.82 -18.68 9.93
C ASP A 135 13.42 -19.89 10.69
N CYS A 136 14.65 -19.74 11.21
CA CYS A 136 15.20 -20.63 12.23
C CYS A 136 14.62 -20.27 13.61
N GLU A 137 13.31 -20.42 13.77
CA GLU A 137 12.50 -19.91 14.88
C GLU A 137 13.03 -20.24 16.28
N SER A 138 13.61 -21.43 16.47
CA SER A 138 14.16 -21.93 17.74
C SER A 138 15.61 -21.53 18.00
N LEU A 139 16.27 -20.80 17.08
CA LEU A 139 17.69 -20.45 17.20
C LEU A 139 17.86 -19.44 18.32
N ARG A 140 18.59 -19.83 19.38
CA ARG A 140 18.72 -19.00 20.59
C ARG A 140 19.96 -18.13 20.64
N ILE A 141 21.05 -18.59 20.03
CA ILE A 141 22.36 -17.94 20.05
C ILE A 141 23.21 -18.40 18.86
N LEU A 142 24.10 -17.52 18.38
CA LEU A 142 25.19 -17.90 17.48
C LEU A 142 26.42 -18.37 18.29
N PRO A 143 27.17 -19.37 17.81
CA PRO A 143 28.39 -19.80 18.49
C PRO A 143 29.50 -18.75 18.37
N MET A 144 30.30 -18.57 19.43
CA MET A 144 31.47 -17.66 19.44
C MET A 144 32.48 -17.93 18.32
N SER A 145 32.48 -19.15 17.75
CA SER A 145 33.30 -19.51 16.59
C SER A 145 32.94 -18.76 15.30
N ILE A 146 31.81 -18.03 15.27
CA ILE A 146 31.38 -17.24 14.11
C ILE A 146 32.45 -16.26 13.65
N LYS A 147 33.28 -15.72 14.56
CA LYS A 147 34.43 -14.85 14.24
C LYS A 147 35.44 -15.39 13.24
N SER A 148 35.38 -16.68 12.90
CA SER A 148 36.29 -17.29 11.92
C SER A 148 35.79 -17.16 10.48
N LEU A 149 34.56 -16.70 10.27
CA LEU A 149 33.92 -16.55 8.96
C LEU A 149 34.33 -15.22 8.29
N ASN A 150 35.63 -14.97 8.18
CA ASN A 150 36.15 -13.67 7.76
C ASN A 150 35.74 -13.23 6.34
N SER A 151 35.28 -14.16 5.50
CA SER A 151 34.79 -13.88 4.14
C SER A 151 33.27 -13.69 4.05
N LEU A 152 32.56 -13.69 5.19
CA LEU A 152 31.11 -13.57 5.19
C LEU A 152 30.71 -12.15 4.79
N GLU A 153 29.92 -12.05 3.72
CA GLU A 153 29.42 -10.81 3.13
C GLU A 153 27.94 -10.60 3.49
N ASN A 154 27.17 -11.69 3.60
CA ASN A 154 25.74 -11.66 3.91
C ASN A 154 25.37 -12.65 5.03
N LEU A 155 24.74 -12.14 6.09
CA LEU A 155 24.16 -12.92 7.17
C LEU A 155 22.68 -12.54 7.30
N ASN A 156 21.80 -13.50 7.04
CA ASN A 156 20.36 -13.33 7.23
C ASN A 156 19.88 -14.23 8.37
N MET A 157 19.26 -13.65 9.38
CA MET A 157 18.67 -14.28 10.55
C MET A 157 17.22 -13.82 10.77
N LYS A 158 16.56 -13.33 9.72
CA LYS A 158 15.16 -12.92 9.77
C LYS A 158 14.28 -14.03 10.35
N GLY A 159 13.37 -13.68 11.25
CA GLY A 159 12.43 -14.64 11.82
C GLY A 159 13.05 -15.63 12.82
N CYS A 160 14.26 -15.37 13.33
CA CYS A 160 14.83 -16.10 14.46
C CYS A 160 14.18 -15.64 15.78
N TYR A 161 12.88 -15.93 15.96
CA TYR A 161 12.07 -15.40 17.07
C TYR A 161 12.63 -15.66 18.48
N SER A 162 13.35 -16.77 18.67
CA SER A 162 13.94 -17.17 19.95
C SER A 162 15.36 -16.63 20.19
N LEU A 163 15.92 -15.81 19.29
CA LEU A 163 17.28 -15.28 19.42
C LEU A 163 17.32 -14.26 20.55
N ILE A 164 18.07 -14.56 21.62
CA ILE A 164 18.09 -13.73 22.84
C ILE A 164 19.21 -12.69 22.78
N SER A 165 20.35 -13.05 22.16
CA SER A 165 21.50 -12.17 22.04
C SER A 165 22.40 -12.57 20.86
N LEU A 166 23.21 -11.61 20.41
CA LEU A 166 24.31 -11.82 19.48
C LEU A 166 25.64 -11.87 20.24
N PRO A 167 26.58 -12.75 19.87
CA PRO A 167 27.90 -12.79 20.50
C PRO A 167 28.75 -11.58 20.07
N ASN A 168 29.60 -11.06 20.96
CA ASN A 168 30.54 -9.97 20.67
C ASN A 168 31.46 -10.32 19.48
N GLU A 169 31.79 -11.60 19.31
CA GLU A 169 32.53 -12.14 18.17
C GLU A 169 31.92 -11.86 16.79
N LEU A 170 30.65 -11.47 16.72
CA LEU A 170 30.03 -11.04 15.46
C LEU A 170 30.77 -9.83 14.86
N GLY A 171 31.30 -8.93 15.69
CA GLY A 171 32.07 -7.76 15.26
C GLY A 171 33.37 -8.09 14.51
N ASN A 172 33.82 -9.34 14.51
CA ASN A 172 35.00 -9.79 13.76
C ASN A 172 34.71 -10.02 12.27
N LEU A 173 33.44 -10.00 11.83
CA LEU A 173 33.03 -10.25 10.45
C LEU A 173 33.21 -9.01 9.57
N THR A 174 34.43 -8.47 9.48
CA THR A 174 34.70 -7.16 8.84
C THR A 174 34.41 -7.09 7.33
N SER A 175 34.18 -8.24 6.67
CA SER A 175 33.72 -8.29 5.26
C SER A 175 32.19 -8.22 5.11
N LEU A 176 31.43 -8.20 6.20
CA LEU A 176 29.98 -8.24 6.17
C LEU A 176 29.43 -6.93 5.58
N THR A 177 28.66 -7.03 4.50
CA THR A 177 28.00 -5.90 3.84
C THR A 177 26.51 -5.85 4.15
N THR A 178 25.89 -7.00 4.47
CA THR A 178 24.47 -7.10 4.78
C THR A 178 24.23 -7.96 6.01
N LEU A 179 23.51 -7.40 6.98
CA LEU A 179 23.04 -8.09 8.18
C LEU A 179 21.53 -7.87 8.32
N ASP A 180 20.76 -8.95 8.27
CA ASP A 180 19.33 -8.94 8.52
C ASP A 180 19.06 -9.76 9.79
N ILE A 181 18.58 -9.09 10.83
CA ILE A 181 18.12 -9.68 12.09
C ILE A 181 16.66 -9.29 12.37
N SER A 182 15.91 -9.00 11.31
CA SER A 182 14.51 -8.63 11.42
C SER A 182 13.68 -9.73 12.08
N TYR A 183 12.58 -9.36 12.74
CA TYR A 183 11.69 -10.30 13.44
C TYR A 183 12.38 -11.15 14.53
N CYS A 184 13.48 -10.69 15.13
CA CYS A 184 14.08 -11.32 16.31
C CYS A 184 13.37 -10.87 17.60
N LEU A 185 12.15 -11.35 17.81
CA LEU A 185 11.23 -10.89 18.87
C LEU A 185 11.79 -10.99 20.30
N SER A 186 12.71 -11.93 20.58
CA SER A 186 13.32 -12.13 21.91
C SER A 186 14.62 -11.34 22.12
N LEU A 187 15.11 -10.63 21.11
CA LEU A 187 16.38 -9.92 21.17
C LEU A 187 16.25 -8.66 22.02
N THR A 188 16.99 -8.58 23.12
CA THR A 188 16.86 -7.49 24.10
C THR A 188 17.89 -6.38 23.93
N SER A 189 19.05 -6.69 23.33
CA SER A 189 20.14 -5.76 23.06
C SER A 189 21.02 -6.21 21.89
N LEU A 190 21.79 -5.26 21.34
CA LEU A 190 22.87 -5.52 20.39
C LEU A 190 24.23 -5.32 21.07
N PRO A 191 25.26 -6.12 20.74
CA PRO A 191 26.61 -5.94 21.28
C PRO A 191 27.29 -4.70 20.70
N ASN A 192 28.08 -4.00 21.51
CA ASN A 192 28.84 -2.81 21.09
C ASN A 192 29.80 -3.12 19.93
N GLU A 193 30.35 -4.34 19.90
CA GLU A 193 31.24 -4.80 18.84
C GLU A 193 30.58 -4.86 17.46
N LEU A 194 29.25 -4.76 17.37
CA LEU A 194 28.56 -4.62 16.08
C LEU A 194 29.06 -3.40 15.31
N GLY A 195 29.51 -2.34 15.99
CA GLY A 195 30.14 -1.16 15.39
C GLY A 195 31.46 -1.43 14.67
N ASN A 196 32.06 -2.62 14.83
CA ASN A 196 33.30 -2.99 14.13
C ASN A 196 33.05 -3.44 12.67
N LEU A 197 31.79 -3.60 12.25
CA LEU A 197 31.41 -4.03 10.90
C LEU A 197 31.48 -2.88 9.90
N THR A 198 32.66 -2.27 9.73
CA THR A 198 32.82 -1.03 8.95
C THR A 198 32.52 -1.15 7.45
N SER A 199 32.42 -2.37 6.91
CA SER A 199 31.98 -2.64 5.52
C SER A 199 30.46 -2.77 5.36
N LEU A 200 29.69 -2.71 6.46
CA LEU A 200 28.25 -2.94 6.44
C LEU A 200 27.56 -1.79 5.71
N THR A 201 26.80 -2.11 4.66
CA THR A 201 26.01 -1.16 3.86
C THR A 201 24.53 -1.24 4.20
N THR A 202 24.06 -2.40 4.67
CA THR A 202 22.65 -2.63 5.01
C THR A 202 22.53 -3.36 6.34
N LEU A 203 21.77 -2.76 7.27
CA LEU A 203 21.42 -3.34 8.56
C LEU A 203 19.90 -3.29 8.72
N ASP A 204 19.28 -4.45 8.84
CA ASP A 204 17.85 -4.59 9.13
C ASP A 204 17.67 -5.19 10.53
N ILE A 205 17.13 -4.40 11.45
CA ILE A 205 16.76 -4.78 12.82
C ILE A 205 15.25 -4.61 13.07
N SER A 206 14.45 -4.57 12.00
CA SER A 206 13.00 -4.36 12.07
C SER A 206 12.28 -5.45 12.86
N TYR A 207 11.10 -5.15 13.40
CA TYR A 207 10.26 -6.09 14.16
C TYR A 207 10.98 -6.74 15.37
N CYS A 208 11.97 -6.07 15.97
CA CYS A 208 12.63 -6.52 17.20
C CYS A 208 11.92 -5.94 18.43
N SER A 209 10.72 -6.43 18.74
CA SER A 209 9.82 -5.82 19.74
C SER A 209 10.37 -5.75 21.17
N SER A 210 11.36 -6.59 21.52
CA SER A 210 12.00 -6.60 22.86
C SER A 210 13.24 -5.69 22.96
N LEU A 211 13.67 -5.10 21.84
CA LEU A 211 14.86 -4.24 21.79
C LEU A 211 14.53 -2.89 22.43
N THR A 212 15.27 -2.54 23.48
CA THR A 212 15.01 -1.32 24.28
C THR A 212 15.87 -0.14 23.90
N LEU A 213 17.10 -0.39 23.47
CA LEU A 213 18.12 0.60 23.12
C LEU A 213 19.02 0.06 22.00
N LEU A 214 19.62 0.98 21.25
CA LEU A 214 20.71 0.68 20.32
C LEU A 214 22.06 1.13 20.92
N PRO A 215 23.16 0.41 20.69
CA PRO A 215 24.48 0.80 21.20
C PRO A 215 25.02 2.02 20.46
N ASN A 216 25.76 2.88 21.16
CA ASN A 216 26.39 4.07 20.59
C ASN A 216 27.34 3.72 19.44
N GLU A 217 28.05 2.60 19.55
CA GLU A 217 29.00 2.11 18.57
C GLU A 217 28.38 1.79 17.20
N LEU A 218 27.04 1.73 17.06
CA LEU A 218 26.41 1.71 15.74
C LEU A 218 26.84 2.89 14.87
N GLY A 219 27.15 4.04 15.47
CA GLY A 219 27.69 5.20 14.76
C GLY A 219 29.00 4.96 14.01
N ASN A 220 29.72 3.89 14.32
CA ASN A 220 30.97 3.52 13.65
C ASN A 220 30.76 2.88 12.27
N LEU A 221 29.52 2.54 11.90
CA LEU A 221 29.17 1.90 10.63
C LEU A 221 29.14 2.92 9.47
N THR A 222 30.25 3.61 9.23
CA THR A 222 30.30 4.77 8.31
C THR A 222 30.01 4.45 6.84
N SER A 223 30.03 3.17 6.44
CA SER A 223 29.63 2.70 5.11
C SER A 223 28.12 2.39 4.98
N LEU A 224 27.36 2.51 6.08
CA LEU A 224 25.95 2.13 6.10
C LEU A 224 25.12 3.08 5.25
N THR A 225 24.39 2.54 4.28
CA THR A 225 23.52 3.29 3.37
C THR A 225 22.03 3.07 3.70
N ALA A 226 21.68 1.95 4.32
CA ALA A 226 20.31 1.65 4.73
C ALA A 226 20.25 1.04 6.14
N LEU A 227 19.42 1.64 6.99
CA LEU A 227 19.14 1.20 8.35
C LEU A 227 17.64 1.10 8.57
N TYR A 228 17.16 -0.13 8.83
CA TYR A 228 15.75 -0.40 9.11
C TYR A 228 15.58 -0.80 10.58
N VAL A 229 14.82 -0.02 11.34
CA VAL A 229 14.54 -0.19 12.78
C VAL A 229 13.04 -0.21 13.05
N ASN A 230 12.22 -0.33 12.00
CA ASN A 230 10.78 -0.24 12.12
C ASN A 230 10.17 -1.35 12.99
N ASP A 231 9.05 -1.06 13.64
CA ASP A 231 8.33 -1.96 14.57
C ASP A 231 9.20 -2.47 15.74
N CYS A 232 10.20 -1.68 16.16
CA CYS A 232 10.90 -1.87 17.43
C CYS A 232 10.11 -1.22 18.58
N SER A 233 8.94 -1.78 18.89
CA SER A 233 7.95 -1.18 19.81
C SER A 233 8.43 -0.88 21.25
N SER A 234 9.53 -1.50 21.72
CA SER A 234 10.14 -1.22 23.02
C SER A 234 11.20 -0.12 23.02
N LEU A 235 11.66 0.32 21.85
CA LEU A 235 12.73 1.30 21.70
C LEU A 235 12.27 2.67 22.21
N THR A 236 13.03 3.24 23.16
CA THR A 236 12.65 4.53 23.79
C THR A 236 13.42 5.73 23.24
N SER A 237 14.62 5.52 22.71
CA SER A 237 15.52 6.57 22.24
C SER A 237 16.53 6.01 21.24
N LEU A 238 17.13 6.90 20.43
CA LEU A 238 18.27 6.59 19.56
C LEU A 238 19.56 7.14 20.16
N PRO A 239 20.73 6.49 19.91
CA PRO A 239 22.02 7.00 20.34
C PRO A 239 22.44 8.24 19.53
N ASN A 240 23.07 9.22 20.17
CA ASN A 240 23.57 10.44 19.51
C ASN A 240 24.56 10.11 18.38
N ASP A 241 25.41 9.11 18.60
CA ASP A 241 26.43 8.67 17.64
C ASP A 241 25.82 8.13 16.34
N LEU A 242 24.51 7.89 16.27
CA LEU A 242 23.84 7.55 15.01
C LEU A 242 24.01 8.64 13.94
N GLY A 243 24.22 9.90 14.35
CA GLY A 243 24.56 11.01 13.45
C GLY A 243 25.89 10.84 12.69
N ASN A 244 26.75 9.90 13.10
CA ASN A 244 28.02 9.62 12.42
C ASN A 244 27.85 8.81 11.12
N LEU A 245 26.65 8.29 10.84
CA LEU A 245 26.32 7.51 9.65
C LEU A 245 26.18 8.39 8.39
N THR A 246 27.20 9.17 8.07
CA THR A 246 27.15 10.21 7.01
C THR A 246 26.88 9.68 5.60
N SER A 247 27.00 8.37 5.35
CA SER A 247 26.66 7.70 4.08
C SER A 247 25.20 7.21 4.03
N LEU A 248 24.42 7.38 5.10
CA LEU A 248 23.07 6.83 5.22
C LEU A 248 22.11 7.53 4.25
N ILE A 249 21.44 6.74 3.41
CA ILE A 249 20.48 7.17 2.40
C ILE A 249 19.05 6.94 2.91
N THR A 250 18.81 5.81 3.59
CA THR A 250 17.51 5.42 4.11
C THR A 250 17.58 5.11 5.61
N LEU A 251 16.71 5.76 6.38
CA LEU A 251 16.47 5.49 7.79
C LEU A 251 14.97 5.25 8.01
N ASP A 252 14.61 4.03 8.35
CA ASP A 252 13.23 3.65 8.69
C ASP A 252 13.11 3.38 10.18
N LEU A 253 12.34 4.21 10.86
CA LEU A 253 12.02 4.16 12.28
C LEU A 253 10.51 3.99 12.50
N SER A 254 9.76 3.64 11.45
CA SER A 254 8.31 3.51 11.53
C SER A 254 7.87 2.54 12.62
N ASP A 255 6.69 2.76 13.19
CA ASP A 255 6.09 1.92 14.22
C ASP A 255 6.92 1.74 15.52
N CYS A 256 7.89 2.63 15.79
CA CYS A 256 8.60 2.71 17.06
C CYS A 256 7.75 3.40 18.15
N LYS A 257 6.64 2.76 18.55
CA LYS A 257 5.58 3.31 19.43
C LYS A 257 6.04 3.93 20.75
N ARG A 258 7.21 3.55 21.28
CA ARG A 258 7.75 4.07 22.55
C ARG A 258 8.82 5.16 22.40
N LEU A 259 9.22 5.48 21.17
CA LEU A 259 10.19 6.52 20.89
C LEU A 259 9.62 7.89 21.25
N THR A 260 10.29 8.61 22.16
CA THR A 260 9.81 9.90 22.67
C THR A 260 10.47 11.10 22.00
N SER A 261 11.69 10.93 21.50
CA SER A 261 12.50 12.00 20.92
C SER A 261 13.56 11.43 19.98
N LEU A 262 14.06 12.27 19.08
CA LEU A 262 15.21 11.98 18.21
C LEU A 262 16.42 12.84 18.64
N PRO A 263 17.66 12.35 18.52
CA PRO A 263 18.85 13.14 18.82
C PRO A 263 19.09 14.22 17.77
N ASN A 264 19.62 15.38 18.20
CA ASN A 264 19.94 16.51 17.31
C ASN A 264 20.98 16.12 16.26
N GLU A 265 21.87 15.19 16.60
CA GLU A 265 22.92 14.67 15.74
C GLU A 265 22.38 13.96 14.48
N LEU A 266 21.09 13.60 14.42
CA LEU A 266 20.48 13.13 13.16
C LEU A 266 20.62 14.15 12.02
N GLY A 267 20.70 15.44 12.33
CA GLY A 267 20.97 16.49 11.33
C GLY A 267 22.31 16.32 10.59
N ASN A 268 23.23 15.49 11.08
CA ASN A 268 24.52 15.22 10.43
C ASN A 268 24.39 14.26 9.24
N LEU A 269 23.25 13.59 9.05
CA LEU A 269 23.01 12.59 7.99
C LEU A 269 22.75 13.25 6.63
N LYS A 270 23.71 14.02 6.11
CA LYS A 270 23.53 14.87 4.91
C LYS A 270 23.22 14.10 3.62
N ALA A 271 23.51 12.80 3.55
CA ALA A 271 23.18 11.93 2.42
C ALA A 271 21.75 11.35 2.49
N LEU A 272 21.02 11.56 3.59
CA LEU A 272 19.71 10.95 3.82
C LEU A 272 18.68 11.48 2.85
N THR A 273 18.07 10.58 2.08
CA THR A 273 16.99 10.90 1.13
C THR A 273 15.62 10.49 1.67
N THR A 274 15.58 9.45 2.52
CA THR A 274 14.33 8.90 3.05
C THR A 274 14.42 8.75 4.56
N LEU A 275 13.50 9.42 5.26
CA LEU A 275 13.27 9.30 6.70
C LEU A 275 11.82 8.93 6.96
N ASP A 276 11.59 7.72 7.47
CA ASP A 276 10.27 7.26 7.88
C ASP A 276 10.18 7.19 9.41
N LEU A 277 9.27 7.97 9.98
CA LEU A 277 8.93 8.06 11.40
C LEU A 277 7.45 7.74 11.62
N SER A 278 6.76 7.17 10.63
CA SER A 278 5.34 6.88 10.70
C SER A 278 5.00 6.00 11.90
N ASP A 279 3.83 6.19 12.49
CA ASP A 279 3.33 5.45 13.67
C ASP A 279 4.23 5.55 14.93
N CYS A 280 5.13 6.55 15.02
CA CYS A 280 5.86 6.91 16.24
C CYS A 280 4.96 7.69 17.23
N LYS A 281 3.91 7.04 17.75
CA LYS A 281 2.81 7.70 18.49
C LYS A 281 3.23 8.57 19.68
N ARG A 282 4.37 8.31 20.33
CA ARG A 282 4.87 9.03 21.51
C ARG A 282 5.90 10.12 21.21
N LEU A 283 6.25 10.31 19.94
CA LEU A 283 7.18 11.36 19.52
C LEU A 283 6.51 12.73 19.70
N THR A 284 7.09 13.58 20.55
CA THR A 284 6.47 14.86 20.92
C THR A 284 6.96 16.04 20.08
N SER A 285 8.17 15.93 19.52
CA SER A 285 8.86 16.97 18.74
C SER A 285 9.88 16.35 17.79
N LEU A 286 10.15 17.03 16.69
CA LEU A 286 11.32 16.77 15.83
C LEU A 286 12.49 17.69 16.24
N PRO A 287 13.76 17.27 16.11
CA PRO A 287 14.91 18.11 16.43
C PRO A 287 15.04 19.25 15.40
N ASN A 288 15.51 20.41 15.85
CA ASN A 288 15.65 21.60 14.99
C ASN A 288 16.65 21.35 13.86
N GLU A 289 17.66 20.54 14.14
CA GLU A 289 18.76 20.19 13.25
C GLU A 289 18.36 19.28 12.08
N LEU A 290 17.10 18.80 12.01
CA LEU A 290 16.58 18.13 10.80
C LEU A 290 16.60 19.05 9.57
N ASP A 291 16.64 20.37 9.77
CA ASP A 291 16.84 21.35 8.71
C ASP A 291 18.16 21.18 7.93
N ASN A 292 19.13 20.46 8.49
CA ASN A 292 20.41 20.16 7.84
C ASN A 292 20.34 19.00 6.82
N LEU A 293 19.22 18.27 6.75
CA LEU A 293 19.03 17.13 5.86
C LEU A 293 18.71 17.57 4.42
N THR A 294 19.57 18.38 3.81
CA THR A 294 19.31 19.05 2.52
C THR A 294 19.07 18.11 1.32
N SER A 295 19.43 16.83 1.45
CA SER A 295 19.21 15.79 0.43
C SER A 295 17.87 15.04 0.62
N LEU A 296 17.11 15.34 1.68
CA LEU A 296 15.89 14.62 2.02
C LEU A 296 14.81 14.85 0.96
N THR A 297 14.34 13.77 0.35
CA THR A 297 13.26 13.78 -0.66
C THR A 297 11.94 13.28 -0.07
N THR A 298 11.99 12.42 0.93
CA THR A 298 10.82 11.80 1.55
C THR A 298 10.90 11.88 3.07
N LEU A 299 9.89 12.50 3.67
CA LEU A 299 9.67 12.54 5.11
C LEU A 299 8.26 12.03 5.40
N ASP A 300 8.16 10.88 6.08
CA ASP A 300 6.89 10.37 6.60
C ASP A 300 6.87 10.49 8.12
N ILE A 301 5.93 11.28 8.66
CA ILE A 301 5.66 11.42 10.08
C ILE A 301 4.19 11.09 10.39
N SER A 302 3.53 10.31 9.52
CA SER A 302 2.12 9.96 9.68
C SER A 302 1.85 9.17 10.98
N ASP A 303 0.66 9.32 11.55
CA ASP A 303 0.24 8.78 12.84
C ASP A 303 1.18 9.10 14.04
N CYS A 304 2.04 10.13 13.92
CA CYS A 304 2.75 10.75 15.05
C CYS A 304 1.79 11.57 15.92
N SER A 305 0.82 10.90 16.54
CA SER A 305 -0.32 11.54 17.19
C SER A 305 0.01 12.44 18.40
N SER A 306 1.17 12.28 19.05
CA SER A 306 1.63 13.16 20.14
C SER A 306 2.48 14.34 19.68
N LEU A 307 2.76 14.47 18.37
CA LEU A 307 3.58 15.53 17.83
C LEU A 307 2.83 16.86 17.91
N THR A 308 3.38 17.82 18.67
CA THR A 308 2.70 19.09 18.95
C THR A 308 3.16 20.24 18.08
N LEU A 309 4.43 20.25 17.67
CA LEU A 309 5.07 21.30 16.90
C LEU A 309 6.05 20.71 15.87
N LEU A 310 6.18 21.40 14.74
CA LEU A 310 7.18 21.15 13.71
C LEU A 310 8.24 22.25 13.72
N PRO A 311 9.53 21.95 13.52
CA PRO A 311 10.56 22.97 13.39
C PRO A 311 10.30 23.88 12.18
N ASN A 312 10.26 25.19 12.39
CA ASN A 312 10.08 26.18 11.31
C ASN A 312 11.10 26.01 10.18
N LYS A 313 12.35 25.69 10.52
CA LYS A 313 13.44 25.54 9.55
C LYS A 313 13.33 24.32 8.64
N LEU A 314 12.35 23.42 8.84
CA LEU A 314 12.06 22.35 7.88
C LEU A 314 11.73 22.90 6.49
N GLY A 315 11.24 24.15 6.37
CA GLY A 315 11.05 24.83 5.08
C GLY A 315 12.31 24.97 4.23
N ILE A 316 13.51 24.79 4.79
CA ILE A 316 14.79 24.85 4.06
C ILE A 316 15.04 23.58 3.22
N LEU A 317 14.29 22.50 3.46
CA LEU A 317 14.43 21.21 2.77
C LEU A 317 13.87 21.26 1.34
N THR A 318 14.47 22.07 0.46
CA THR A 318 13.98 22.33 -0.90
C THR A 318 14.04 21.12 -1.83
N SER A 319 14.74 20.04 -1.45
CA SER A 319 14.75 18.75 -2.17
C SER A 319 13.54 17.87 -1.83
N LEU A 320 12.74 18.22 -0.82
CA LEU A 320 11.64 17.39 -0.33
C LEU A 320 10.53 17.32 -1.38
N THR A 321 10.24 16.11 -1.86
CA THR A 321 9.20 15.83 -2.85
C THR A 321 7.94 15.24 -2.23
N THR A 322 8.06 14.58 -1.08
CA THR A 322 6.96 13.91 -0.38
C THR A 322 7.01 14.21 1.12
N LEU A 323 5.93 14.78 1.63
CA LEU A 323 5.71 15.02 3.06
C LEU A 323 4.37 14.43 3.48
N ASN A 324 4.42 13.37 4.28
CA ASN A 324 3.24 12.72 4.83
C ASN A 324 3.13 13.02 6.33
N MET A 325 2.08 13.72 6.72
CA MET A 325 1.75 14.10 8.10
C MET A 325 0.32 13.68 8.48
N ARG A 326 -0.21 12.67 7.77
CA ARG A 326 -1.54 12.11 8.04
C ARG A 326 -1.67 11.73 9.52
N ARG A 327 -2.79 12.03 10.17
CA ARG A 327 -3.11 11.67 11.57
C ARG A 327 -2.20 12.29 12.64
N CYS A 328 -1.52 13.40 12.35
CA CYS A 328 -0.82 14.22 13.36
C CYS A 328 -1.82 15.10 14.17
N ARG A 329 -2.68 14.44 14.96
CA ARG A 329 -3.86 15.05 15.61
C ARG A 329 -3.56 16.14 16.64
N SER A 330 -2.37 16.13 17.24
CA SER A 330 -1.95 17.11 18.26
C SER A 330 -1.18 18.33 17.71
N LEU A 331 -0.94 18.39 16.39
CA LEU A 331 -0.08 19.40 15.79
C LEU A 331 -0.73 20.79 15.78
N ILE A 332 -0.29 21.74 16.60
CA ILE A 332 -1.00 23.02 16.80
C ILE A 332 -1.19 23.79 15.48
N SER A 333 -0.14 23.87 14.65
CA SER A 333 -0.18 24.55 13.34
C SER A 333 0.93 24.05 12.42
N LEU A 334 0.81 24.38 11.13
CA LEU A 334 1.91 24.25 10.17
C LEU A 334 2.78 25.53 10.17
N PRO A 335 4.12 25.44 10.06
CA PRO A 335 4.97 26.60 9.90
C PRO A 335 4.77 27.30 8.54
N ASN A 336 4.82 28.63 8.51
CA ASN A 336 4.72 29.41 7.28
C ASN A 336 5.86 29.10 6.29
N GLU A 337 7.04 28.77 6.83
CA GLU A 337 8.22 28.41 6.07
C GLU A 337 8.02 27.15 5.21
N PHE A 338 6.97 26.35 5.42
CA PHE A 338 6.65 25.22 4.55
C PHE A 338 6.36 25.66 3.11
N GLY A 339 5.96 26.92 2.89
CA GLY A 339 5.88 27.48 1.55
C GLY A 339 7.19 27.47 0.76
N ASN A 340 8.34 27.31 1.43
CA ASN A 340 9.65 27.24 0.77
C ASN A 340 9.99 25.85 0.21
N LEU A 341 9.16 24.83 0.45
CA LEU A 341 9.34 23.46 -0.05
C LEU A 341 8.97 23.35 -1.54
N THR A 342 9.61 24.13 -2.41
CA THR A 342 9.18 24.33 -3.81
C THR A 342 9.24 23.09 -4.70
N SER A 343 9.97 22.03 -4.30
CA SER A 343 9.97 20.73 -4.99
C SER A 343 8.89 19.75 -4.49
N LEU A 344 8.08 20.14 -3.51
CA LEU A 344 7.10 19.26 -2.90
C LEU A 344 5.99 18.91 -3.90
N THR A 345 5.84 17.62 -4.17
CA THR A 345 4.85 17.08 -5.12
C THR A 345 3.64 16.45 -4.43
N ILE A 346 3.83 15.91 -3.22
CA ILE A 346 2.80 15.25 -2.43
C ILE A 346 2.83 15.81 -1.00
N LEU A 347 1.70 16.34 -0.56
CA LEU A 347 1.45 16.77 0.81
C LEU A 347 0.17 16.09 1.33
N ASP A 348 0.32 15.21 2.32
CA ASP A 348 -0.81 14.60 3.03
C ASP A 348 -0.85 15.11 4.48
N ILE A 349 -1.91 15.85 4.82
CA ILE A 349 -2.21 16.32 6.18
C ILE A 349 -3.60 15.85 6.63
N SER A 350 -4.07 14.74 6.07
CA SER A 350 -5.40 14.18 6.38
C SER A 350 -5.48 13.73 7.84
N TYR A 351 -6.67 13.79 8.45
CA TYR A 351 -6.91 13.46 9.86
C TYR A 351 -6.12 14.32 10.87
N CYS A 352 -5.66 15.50 10.48
CA CYS A 352 -5.22 16.53 11.42
C CYS A 352 -6.44 17.28 11.99
N SER A 353 -6.33 17.91 13.15
CA SER A 353 -7.55 18.41 13.86
C SER A 353 -7.36 19.65 14.72
N SER A 354 -6.23 20.32 14.59
CA SER A 354 -5.70 21.22 15.62
C SER A 354 -5.59 22.67 15.15
N SER A 355 -5.50 22.92 13.83
CA SER A 355 -5.58 24.26 13.26
C SER A 355 -6.94 24.53 12.60
N THR A 356 -7.39 25.79 12.65
CA THR A 356 -8.58 26.28 11.93
C THR A 356 -8.25 26.83 10.54
N SER A 357 -6.97 27.07 10.23
CA SER A 357 -6.49 27.53 8.93
C SER A 357 -5.15 26.89 8.55
N LEU A 358 -4.83 26.92 7.26
CA LEU A 358 -3.51 26.57 6.75
C LEU A 358 -2.73 27.87 6.41
N PRO A 359 -1.38 27.90 6.53
CA PRO A 359 -0.59 29.06 6.16
C PRO A 359 -0.80 29.47 4.70
N ASN A 360 -0.88 30.78 4.43
CA ASN A 360 -1.05 31.30 3.08
C ASN A 360 0.16 30.97 2.20
N GLU A 361 1.34 30.94 2.81
CA GLU A 361 2.61 30.61 2.19
C GLU A 361 2.62 29.21 1.56
N LEU A 362 1.72 28.30 1.97
CA LEU A 362 1.56 27.02 1.27
C LEU A 362 1.29 27.24 -0.21
N GLY A 363 0.63 28.32 -0.64
CA GLY A 363 0.45 28.64 -2.06
C GLY A 363 1.76 28.72 -2.87
N ASN A 364 2.92 28.85 -2.24
CA ASN A 364 4.22 28.86 -2.92
C ASN A 364 4.68 27.46 -3.38
N LEU A 365 3.98 26.38 -3.04
CA LEU A 365 4.30 25.01 -3.46
C LEU A 365 3.91 24.75 -4.93
N ILE A 366 4.59 25.42 -5.85
CA ILE A 366 4.28 25.40 -7.29
C ILE A 366 4.48 24.05 -7.98
N SER A 367 5.14 23.07 -7.34
CA SER A 367 5.32 21.70 -7.85
C SER A 367 4.31 20.70 -7.28
N LEU A 368 3.38 21.17 -6.43
CA LEU A 368 2.44 20.30 -5.74
C LEU A 368 1.44 19.69 -6.72
N THR A 369 1.38 18.36 -6.77
CA THR A 369 0.46 17.60 -7.63
C THR A 369 -0.69 17.00 -6.84
N THR A 370 -0.43 16.61 -5.60
CA THR A 370 -1.40 15.99 -4.71
C THR A 370 -1.44 16.70 -3.36
N LEU A 371 -2.61 17.22 -3.00
CA LEU A 371 -2.90 17.78 -1.68
C LEU A 371 -4.07 17.02 -1.05
N ASN A 372 -3.77 16.27 0.02
CA ASN A 372 -4.78 15.57 0.80
C ASN A 372 -4.95 16.24 2.17
N ILE A 373 -6.10 16.90 2.36
CA ILE A 373 -6.48 17.54 3.64
C ILE A 373 -7.75 16.91 4.23
N SER A 374 -8.09 15.68 3.81
CA SER A 374 -9.33 15.03 4.23
C SER A 374 -9.39 14.75 5.73
N TYR A 375 -10.59 14.65 6.30
CA TYR A 375 -10.82 14.43 7.74
C TYR A 375 -10.20 15.53 8.62
N TYR A 376 -10.30 16.78 8.19
CA TYR A 376 -9.86 17.95 8.95
C TYR A 376 -11.08 18.76 9.44
N PRO A 377 -11.79 18.30 10.49
CA PRO A 377 -13.09 18.84 10.87
C PRO A 377 -13.03 20.27 11.41
N SER A 378 -11.88 20.72 11.94
CA SER A 378 -11.69 22.07 12.46
C SER A 378 -11.31 23.10 11.39
N LEU A 379 -10.94 22.66 10.19
CA LEU A 379 -10.44 23.55 9.14
C LEU A 379 -11.59 24.41 8.60
N ILE A 380 -11.46 25.72 8.72
CA ILE A 380 -12.48 26.70 8.30
C ILE A 380 -12.13 27.30 6.94
N LEU A 381 -10.85 27.60 6.70
CA LEU A 381 -10.40 28.28 5.48
C LEU A 381 -9.19 27.57 4.84
N LEU A 382 -9.21 27.48 3.51
CA LEU A 382 -8.02 27.17 2.70
C LEU A 382 -7.07 28.37 2.65
N PRO A 383 -5.77 28.16 2.32
CA PRO A 383 -4.83 29.24 2.06
C PRO A 383 -5.38 30.23 1.03
N ASN A 384 -5.22 31.53 1.28
CA ASN A 384 -5.63 32.57 0.34
C ASN A 384 -4.95 32.42 -1.02
N ASP A 385 -3.78 31.78 -1.08
CA ASP A 385 -2.99 31.58 -2.29
C ASP A 385 -3.08 30.14 -2.83
N ILE A 386 -4.15 29.39 -2.51
CA ILE A 386 -4.41 28.04 -3.02
C ILE A 386 -4.36 27.96 -4.55
N GLY A 387 -4.77 29.03 -5.25
CA GLY A 387 -4.71 29.14 -6.71
C GLY A 387 -3.32 29.11 -7.32
N ASN A 388 -2.27 29.32 -6.52
CA ASN A 388 -0.90 29.26 -7.00
C ASN A 388 -0.40 27.82 -7.18
N PHE A 389 -1.18 26.81 -6.80
CA PHE A 389 -0.88 25.41 -7.08
C PHE A 389 -1.10 25.04 -8.55
N THR A 390 -0.31 25.65 -9.42
CA THR A 390 -0.45 25.54 -10.87
C THR A 390 -0.19 24.13 -11.41
N THR A 391 0.37 23.21 -10.64
CA THR A 391 0.57 21.80 -11.04
C THR A 391 -0.40 20.83 -10.35
N LEU A 392 -1.34 21.33 -9.53
CA LEU A 392 -2.18 20.46 -8.70
C LEU A 392 -3.15 19.67 -9.56
N THR A 393 -3.05 18.34 -9.50
CA THR A 393 -3.93 17.41 -10.21
C THR A 393 -4.98 16.81 -9.31
N THR A 394 -4.70 16.69 -8.01
CA THR A 394 -5.59 16.04 -7.04
C THR A 394 -5.72 16.87 -5.76
N LEU A 395 -6.96 17.24 -5.45
CA LEU A 395 -7.33 17.93 -4.21
C LEU A 395 -8.40 17.12 -3.46
N ASN A 396 -8.04 16.60 -2.29
CA ASN A 396 -8.97 15.86 -1.45
C ASN A 396 -9.34 16.65 -0.18
N ILE A 397 -10.57 17.16 -0.13
CA ILE A 397 -11.16 17.96 0.97
C ILE A 397 -12.34 17.23 1.65
N SER A 398 -12.36 15.90 1.56
CA SER A 398 -13.40 15.06 2.16
C SER A 398 -13.41 15.20 3.69
N TYR A 399 -14.56 15.14 4.36
CA TYR A 399 -14.72 15.20 5.81
C TYR A 399 -14.17 16.49 6.47
N CYS A 400 -14.19 17.60 5.74
CA CYS A 400 -13.85 18.94 6.25
C CYS A 400 -15.13 19.74 6.54
N SER A 401 -15.93 19.30 7.52
CA SER A 401 -17.30 19.80 7.75
C SER A 401 -17.41 21.27 8.13
N SER A 402 -16.34 21.87 8.68
CA SER A 402 -16.31 23.31 9.03
C SER A 402 -15.74 24.18 7.92
N LEU A 403 -15.27 23.58 6.82
CA LEU A 403 -14.64 24.31 5.74
C LEU A 403 -15.72 25.15 5.08
N THR A 404 -15.63 26.46 5.26
CA THR A 404 -16.42 27.41 4.50
C THR A 404 -15.76 27.46 3.12
N LEU A 405 -16.11 26.50 2.26
CA LEU A 405 -15.49 26.34 0.94
C LEU A 405 -15.54 27.65 0.17
N LEU A 406 -16.67 28.34 0.31
CA LEU A 406 -17.03 29.71 -0.05
C LEU A 406 -18.23 30.08 0.85
N PRO A 407 -18.50 31.34 1.19
CA PRO A 407 -19.62 31.67 2.05
C PRO A 407 -20.93 31.34 1.34
N ASN A 408 -21.63 30.33 1.85
CA ASN A 408 -23.08 30.42 1.85
C ASN A 408 -23.42 31.47 2.91
N GLU A 409 -24.11 32.51 2.46
CA GLU A 409 -24.73 33.60 3.22
C GLU A 409 -24.42 33.59 4.72
N LEU A 410 -23.61 34.55 5.21
CA LEU A 410 -23.79 35.26 6.49
C LEU A 410 -22.62 36.25 6.74
N ASP A 411 -23.02 37.50 6.95
CA ASP A 411 -22.26 38.71 7.35
C ASP A 411 -21.59 39.55 6.23
N THR A 412 -22.35 40.56 5.77
CA THR A 412 -22.08 41.48 4.65
C THR A 412 -20.98 42.53 4.92
N THR A 413 -20.04 42.28 5.84
CA THR A 413 -19.11 43.32 6.30
C THR A 413 -17.67 43.20 5.80
N ASN A 414 -17.30 42.14 5.05
CA ASN A 414 -15.93 41.99 4.54
C ASN A 414 -15.83 41.33 3.14
N PHE A 415 -16.37 42.00 2.12
CA PHE A 415 -16.45 41.51 0.74
C PHE A 415 -15.12 41.44 -0.05
N SER A 416 -14.07 42.14 0.37
CA SER A 416 -12.84 42.28 -0.44
C SER A 416 -11.92 41.05 -0.41
N SER A 417 -11.82 40.34 0.72
CA SER A 417 -10.97 39.15 0.85
C SER A 417 -11.54 37.91 0.19
N LEU A 418 -12.84 37.94 -0.14
CA LEU A 418 -13.64 36.74 -0.39
C LEU A 418 -13.82 36.47 -1.89
N ILE A 419 -13.99 37.53 -2.69
CA ILE A 419 -13.82 37.53 -4.15
C ILE A 419 -12.39 37.09 -4.56
N SER A 420 -11.42 37.24 -3.65
CA SER A 420 -10.02 36.89 -3.90
C SER A 420 -9.75 35.39 -3.90
N LEU A 421 -10.38 34.60 -3.01
CA LEU A 421 -10.18 33.14 -2.97
C LEU A 421 -10.85 32.45 -4.18
N VAL A 422 -12.03 32.98 -4.55
CA VAL A 422 -12.83 32.60 -5.72
C VAL A 422 -12.02 32.68 -7.01
N ASN A 423 -11.51 33.87 -7.35
CA ASN A 423 -10.75 34.12 -8.57
C ASN A 423 -9.42 33.34 -8.63
N LYS A 424 -9.03 32.69 -7.53
CA LYS A 424 -7.79 31.94 -7.42
C LYS A 424 -8.00 30.45 -7.67
N LEU A 425 -9.16 29.87 -7.35
CA LEU A 425 -9.46 28.49 -7.79
C LEU A 425 -9.46 28.37 -9.32
N ASP A 426 -9.81 29.45 -10.03
CA ASP A 426 -9.69 29.58 -11.49
C ASP A 426 -8.28 29.29 -12.02
N ASN A 427 -7.24 29.52 -11.21
CA ASN A 427 -5.85 29.29 -11.60
C ASN A 427 -5.43 27.82 -11.46
N LEU A 428 -6.27 26.93 -10.89
CA LEU A 428 -6.02 25.49 -10.81
C LEU A 428 -6.29 24.79 -12.15
N ALA A 429 -5.67 25.28 -13.22
CA ALA A 429 -5.90 24.86 -14.61
C ALA A 429 -5.55 23.39 -14.89
N PHE A 430 -4.93 22.67 -13.95
CA PHE A 430 -4.54 21.26 -14.11
C PHE A 430 -5.26 20.33 -13.13
N LEU A 431 -6.21 20.84 -12.34
CA LEU A 431 -6.96 20.02 -11.39
C LEU A 431 -7.87 19.06 -12.14
N THR A 432 -7.59 17.76 -12.05
CA THR A 432 -8.33 16.71 -12.75
C THR A 432 -9.28 15.96 -11.83
N THR A 433 -8.96 15.87 -10.53
CA THR A 433 -9.78 15.16 -9.54
C THR A 433 -10.06 16.02 -8.32
N LEU A 434 -11.35 16.17 -8.00
CA LEU A 434 -11.86 16.87 -6.81
C LEU A 434 -12.81 15.97 -6.02
N CYS A 435 -12.52 15.82 -4.73
CA CYS A 435 -13.35 15.01 -3.82
C CYS A 435 -14.02 15.90 -2.76
N ILE A 436 -15.36 16.03 -2.86
CA ILE A 436 -16.24 16.68 -1.88
C ILE A 436 -17.08 15.57 -1.24
N THR A 437 -16.78 15.19 -0.01
CA THR A 437 -17.38 13.99 0.59
C THR A 437 -17.62 14.20 2.09
N ASN A 438 -18.80 13.84 2.60
CA ASN A 438 -19.22 14.03 4.00
C ASN A 438 -19.25 15.48 4.46
N TRP A 439 -19.88 16.32 3.65
CA TRP A 439 -20.17 17.72 3.97
C TRP A 439 -21.63 17.83 4.42
N SER A 440 -21.98 17.25 5.57
CA SER A 440 -23.38 17.07 5.98
C SER A 440 -24.16 18.38 6.18
N SER A 441 -23.48 19.50 6.45
CA SER A 441 -24.09 20.80 6.76
C SER A 441 -24.15 21.77 5.58
N ILE A 442 -23.54 21.44 4.43
CA ILE A 442 -23.53 22.34 3.27
C ILE A 442 -24.89 22.32 2.59
N THR A 443 -25.44 23.50 2.28
CA THR A 443 -26.75 23.65 1.61
C THR A 443 -26.64 23.89 0.12
N SER A 444 -25.54 24.49 -0.35
CA SER A 444 -25.26 24.81 -1.76
C SER A 444 -23.75 24.79 -2.02
N LEU A 445 -23.35 24.45 -3.25
CA LEU A 445 -21.98 24.64 -3.75
C LEU A 445 -21.88 25.97 -4.51
N SER A 446 -20.67 26.53 -4.57
CA SER A 446 -20.41 27.81 -5.23
C SER A 446 -20.37 27.70 -6.76
N ASN A 447 -20.78 28.76 -7.46
CA ASN A 447 -20.81 28.86 -8.91
C ASN A 447 -19.41 28.69 -9.54
N GLU A 448 -18.36 29.03 -8.81
CA GLU A 448 -16.99 29.06 -9.30
C GLU A 448 -16.36 27.67 -9.35
N LEU A 449 -17.07 26.66 -8.85
CA LEU A 449 -16.80 25.27 -9.20
C LEU A 449 -16.74 25.07 -10.72
N GLY A 450 -17.55 25.81 -11.48
CA GLY A 450 -17.54 25.77 -12.96
C GLY A 450 -16.27 26.29 -13.62
N ASN A 451 -15.40 26.99 -12.90
CA ASN A 451 -14.14 27.51 -13.45
C ASN A 451 -13.05 26.43 -13.55
N LEU A 452 -13.24 25.29 -12.89
CA LEU A 452 -12.31 24.14 -12.89
C LEU A 452 -12.41 23.31 -14.18
N THR A 453 -12.33 23.95 -15.35
CA THR A 453 -12.66 23.37 -16.67
C THR A 453 -11.82 22.14 -17.09
N SER A 454 -10.68 21.90 -16.42
CA SER A 454 -9.82 20.71 -16.62
C SER A 454 -10.25 19.49 -15.79
N LEU A 455 -11.27 19.62 -14.93
CA LEU A 455 -11.73 18.54 -14.07
C LEU A 455 -12.26 17.37 -14.89
N THR A 456 -11.72 16.18 -14.67
CA THR A 456 -12.16 14.93 -15.32
C THR A 456 -13.01 14.09 -14.36
N THR A 457 -12.82 14.25 -13.05
CA THR A 457 -13.50 13.45 -12.03
C THR A 457 -13.94 14.31 -10.85
N LEU A 458 -15.24 14.24 -10.54
CA LEU A 458 -15.86 14.95 -9.43
C LEU A 458 -16.67 13.98 -8.56
N TYR A 459 -16.35 13.95 -7.27
CA TYR A 459 -17.13 13.24 -6.25
C TYR A 459 -17.87 14.24 -5.36
N ILE A 460 -19.18 14.10 -5.26
CA ILE A 460 -20.07 14.81 -4.33
C ILE A 460 -20.84 13.73 -3.54
N THR A 461 -20.29 13.32 -2.40
CA THR A 461 -20.87 12.19 -1.63
C THR A 461 -21.20 12.57 -0.19
N ASN A 462 -22.24 12.00 0.38
CA ASN A 462 -22.68 12.23 1.77
C ASN A 462 -22.86 13.73 2.12
N CYS A 463 -23.41 14.52 1.19
CA CYS A 463 -23.72 15.95 1.40
C CYS A 463 -25.23 16.11 1.72
N SER A 464 -25.66 15.60 2.87
CA SER A 464 -27.08 15.39 3.18
C SER A 464 -27.94 16.66 3.20
N SER A 465 -27.39 17.83 3.54
CA SER A 465 -28.12 19.10 3.56
C SER A 465 -28.13 19.85 2.21
N LEU A 466 -27.41 19.36 1.21
CA LEU A 466 -27.27 20.01 -0.10
C LEU A 466 -28.61 19.97 -0.83
N THR A 467 -29.16 21.14 -1.19
CA THR A 467 -30.50 21.24 -1.78
C THR A 467 -30.47 21.37 -3.31
N SER A 468 -29.39 21.92 -3.87
CA SER A 468 -29.16 22.10 -5.30
C SER A 468 -27.66 22.10 -5.65
N LEU A 469 -27.36 21.92 -6.94
CA LEU A 469 -26.03 22.14 -7.53
C LEU A 469 -26.05 23.41 -8.40
N PRO A 470 -24.93 24.15 -8.51
CA PRO A 470 -24.85 25.37 -9.33
C PRO A 470 -24.93 25.06 -10.83
N ASN A 471 -25.53 25.96 -11.60
CA ASN A 471 -25.67 25.84 -13.06
C ASN A 471 -24.30 25.80 -13.76
N GLU A 472 -23.32 26.52 -13.22
CA GLU A 472 -21.96 26.59 -13.71
C GLU A 472 -21.24 25.23 -13.65
N LEU A 473 -21.79 24.22 -12.97
CA LEU A 473 -21.30 22.84 -13.08
C LEU A 473 -21.27 22.38 -14.54
N GLY A 474 -22.18 22.86 -15.39
CA GLY A 474 -22.18 22.58 -16.83
C GLY A 474 -20.98 23.13 -17.60
N ASN A 475 -20.16 24.02 -17.01
CA ASN A 475 -18.94 24.51 -17.63
C ASN A 475 -17.79 23.47 -17.61
N LEU A 476 -17.92 22.40 -16.83
CA LEU A 476 -16.91 21.35 -16.66
C LEU A 476 -16.87 20.37 -17.85
N THR A 477 -16.74 20.88 -19.06
CA THR A 477 -16.89 20.11 -20.31
C THR A 477 -15.86 18.97 -20.50
N SER A 478 -14.76 18.97 -19.73
CA SER A 478 -13.77 17.87 -19.68
C SER A 478 -14.16 16.73 -18.73
N LEU A 479 -15.25 16.87 -17.96
CA LEU A 479 -15.64 15.91 -16.94
C LEU A 479 -16.04 14.58 -17.58
N THR A 480 -15.33 13.51 -17.22
CA THR A 480 -15.62 12.14 -17.70
C THR A 480 -16.43 11.35 -16.68
N THR A 481 -16.36 11.74 -15.41
CA THR A 481 -16.88 10.97 -14.29
C THR A 481 -17.48 11.88 -13.22
N LEU A 482 -18.77 11.70 -12.93
CA LEU A 482 -19.50 12.44 -11.90
C LEU A 482 -20.21 11.46 -10.96
N TYR A 483 -19.85 11.50 -9.68
CA TYR A 483 -20.51 10.76 -8.62
C TYR A 483 -21.25 11.71 -7.69
N ILE A 484 -22.57 11.56 -7.60
CA ILE A 484 -23.45 12.26 -6.66
C ILE A 484 -24.11 11.19 -5.80
N SER A 485 -23.69 11.04 -4.55
CA SER A 485 -24.28 10.02 -3.68
C SER A 485 -24.62 10.47 -2.27
N ASN A 486 -25.66 9.90 -1.66
CA ASN A 486 -26.12 10.21 -0.31
C ASN A 486 -26.36 11.73 -0.09
N CYS A 487 -26.90 12.40 -1.10
CA CYS A 487 -27.30 13.81 -1.02
C CYS A 487 -28.83 13.87 -0.81
N SER A 488 -29.29 13.51 0.39
CA SER A 488 -30.69 13.23 0.69
C SER A 488 -31.64 14.41 0.49
N ASN A 489 -31.19 15.66 0.68
CA ASN A 489 -32.01 16.86 0.49
C ASN A 489 -31.90 17.45 -0.93
N LEU A 490 -31.13 16.84 -1.83
CA LEU A 490 -30.94 17.35 -3.18
C LEU A 490 -32.26 17.18 -3.93
N THR A 491 -32.89 18.29 -4.29
CA THR A 491 -34.24 18.28 -4.88
C THR A 491 -34.22 18.23 -6.41
N LEU A 492 -33.22 18.87 -7.02
CA LEU A 492 -33.08 19.06 -8.46
C LEU A 492 -31.60 19.06 -8.86
N LEU A 493 -31.32 18.61 -10.08
CA LEU A 493 -30.04 18.82 -10.76
C LEU A 493 -30.20 19.94 -11.82
N PRO A 494 -29.16 20.75 -12.09
CA PRO A 494 -29.22 21.83 -13.08
C PRO A 494 -29.36 21.28 -14.51
N ASN A 495 -30.10 21.98 -15.37
CA ASN A 495 -30.27 21.62 -16.78
C ASN A 495 -28.93 21.67 -17.54
N GLU A 496 -28.03 22.56 -17.12
CA GLU A 496 -26.68 22.72 -17.65
C GLU A 496 -25.82 21.47 -17.47
N LEU A 497 -26.24 20.49 -16.67
CA LEU A 497 -25.60 19.17 -16.60
C LEU A 497 -25.54 18.49 -17.98
N GLY A 498 -26.49 18.79 -18.88
CA GLY A 498 -26.46 18.34 -20.28
C GLY A 498 -25.28 18.85 -21.10
N ASN A 499 -24.57 19.89 -20.65
CA ASN A 499 -23.39 20.42 -21.34
C ASN A 499 -22.14 19.54 -21.16
N LEU A 500 -22.17 18.56 -20.24
CA LEU A 500 -21.05 17.68 -19.91
C LEU A 500 -20.85 16.58 -20.97
N THR A 501 -20.71 16.95 -22.24
CA THR A 501 -20.70 16.02 -23.38
C THR A 501 -19.55 14.99 -23.38
N SER A 502 -18.50 15.20 -22.59
CA SER A 502 -17.42 14.22 -22.36
C SER A 502 -17.74 13.18 -21.27
N LEU A 503 -18.87 13.30 -20.57
CA LEU A 503 -19.21 12.46 -19.43
C LEU A 503 -19.45 11.02 -19.90
N THR A 504 -18.68 10.10 -19.32
CA THR A 504 -18.74 8.66 -19.62
C THR A 504 -19.43 7.87 -18.51
N THR A 505 -19.37 8.38 -17.28
CA THR A 505 -19.96 7.77 -16.08
C THR A 505 -20.70 8.84 -15.27
N LEU A 506 -21.99 8.60 -15.04
CA LEU A 506 -22.83 9.39 -14.13
C LEU A 506 -23.44 8.44 -13.10
N ASP A 507 -23.16 8.70 -11.83
CA ASP A 507 -23.73 7.97 -10.70
C ASP A 507 -24.51 8.94 -9.81
N ILE A 508 -25.80 8.66 -9.63
CA ILE A 508 -26.72 9.39 -8.77
C ILE A 508 -27.36 8.38 -7.80
N SER A 509 -26.82 8.25 -6.60
CA SER A 509 -27.21 7.19 -5.65
C SER A 509 -27.69 7.75 -4.31
N ASN A 510 -28.75 7.19 -3.72
CA ASN A 510 -29.28 7.60 -2.40
C ASN A 510 -29.63 9.10 -2.33
N CYS A 511 -30.24 9.65 -3.40
CA CYS A 511 -30.72 11.03 -3.48
C CYS A 511 -32.24 11.07 -3.27
N SER A 512 -32.68 10.75 -2.04
CA SER A 512 -34.08 10.46 -1.73
C SER A 512 -35.08 11.60 -2.02
N SER A 513 -34.65 12.88 -2.00
CA SER A 513 -35.52 14.04 -2.30
C SER A 513 -35.50 14.49 -3.76
N LEU A 514 -34.72 13.84 -4.63
CA LEU A 514 -34.59 14.23 -6.03
C LEU A 514 -35.90 13.95 -6.77
N ILE A 515 -36.57 15.01 -7.27
CA ILE A 515 -37.94 14.92 -7.80
C ILE A 515 -37.96 14.59 -9.29
N SER A 516 -36.97 15.11 -10.02
CA SER A 516 -36.81 14.94 -11.47
C SER A 516 -35.33 14.98 -11.87
N LEU A 517 -35.00 14.30 -12.97
CA LEU A 517 -33.75 14.50 -13.69
C LEU A 517 -33.97 15.52 -14.82
N PRO A 518 -32.95 16.32 -15.21
CA PRO A 518 -33.09 17.31 -16.26
C PRO A 518 -33.27 16.63 -17.62
N ASN A 519 -34.09 17.23 -18.50
CA ASN A 519 -34.36 16.67 -19.82
C ASN A 519 -33.09 16.64 -20.68
N GLU A 520 -32.25 17.65 -20.49
CA GLU A 520 -30.98 17.87 -21.17
C GLU A 520 -29.92 16.80 -20.89
N LEU A 521 -30.18 15.83 -19.99
CA LEU A 521 -29.34 14.64 -19.84
C LEU A 521 -29.22 13.84 -21.14
N ASP A 522 -30.22 13.93 -22.02
CA ASP A 522 -30.22 13.33 -23.36
C ASP A 522 -29.03 13.78 -24.25
N ASN A 523 -28.44 14.94 -23.97
CA ASN A 523 -27.27 15.46 -24.67
C ASN A 523 -25.96 14.71 -24.35
N LEU A 524 -25.94 13.87 -23.30
CA LEU A 524 -24.75 13.15 -22.83
C LEU A 524 -24.42 11.92 -23.70
N THR A 525 -24.28 12.11 -25.00
CA THR A 525 -24.12 11.03 -25.99
C THR A 525 -22.86 10.16 -25.80
N SER A 526 -21.85 10.63 -25.04
CA SER A 526 -20.66 9.86 -24.65
C SER A 526 -20.87 8.96 -23.42
N LEU A 527 -22.04 9.04 -22.76
CA LEU A 527 -22.30 8.33 -21.51
C LEU A 527 -22.36 6.81 -21.77
N THR A 528 -21.48 6.08 -21.09
CA THR A 528 -21.36 4.62 -21.18
C THR A 528 -21.99 3.92 -19.98
N ALA A 529 -21.99 4.58 -18.82
CA ALA A 529 -22.56 4.07 -17.59
C ALA A 529 -23.42 5.12 -16.89
N LEU A 530 -24.67 4.76 -16.62
CA LEU A 530 -25.63 5.56 -15.86
C LEU A 530 -26.13 4.72 -14.68
N TYR A 531 -25.84 5.20 -13.47
CA TYR A 531 -26.34 4.61 -12.24
C TYR A 531 -27.30 5.59 -11.59
N ILE A 532 -28.52 5.13 -11.34
CA ILE A 532 -29.50 5.87 -10.56
C ILE A 532 -30.08 4.92 -9.53
N ILE A 533 -29.64 5.01 -8.28
CA ILE A 533 -29.92 4.01 -7.25
C ILE A 533 -30.57 4.71 -6.04
N ASP A 534 -31.62 4.12 -5.47
CA ASP A 534 -32.30 4.62 -4.26
C ASP A 534 -32.66 6.13 -4.32
N CYS A 535 -33.34 6.53 -5.38
CA CYS A 535 -33.84 7.89 -5.59
C CYS A 535 -35.38 7.91 -5.44
N SER A 536 -35.85 7.67 -4.22
CA SER A 536 -37.27 7.36 -3.93
C SER A 536 -38.29 8.42 -4.39
N SER A 537 -37.93 9.71 -4.44
CA SER A 537 -38.86 10.78 -4.85
C SER A 537 -38.94 10.99 -6.37
N LEU A 538 -38.09 10.33 -7.15
CA LEU A 538 -38.06 10.53 -8.60
C LEU A 538 -39.30 9.87 -9.22
N THR A 539 -40.07 10.67 -9.97
CA THR A 539 -41.39 10.24 -10.50
C THR A 539 -41.36 9.80 -11.96
N SER A 540 -40.39 10.29 -12.73
CA SER A 540 -40.22 9.98 -14.15
C SER A 540 -38.76 10.11 -14.56
N LEU A 541 -38.39 9.38 -15.62
CA LEU A 541 -37.15 9.57 -16.34
C LEU A 541 -37.35 10.60 -17.49
N PRO A 542 -36.29 11.27 -17.99
CA PRO A 542 -36.38 12.18 -19.13
C PRO A 542 -36.96 11.54 -20.40
N ASN A 543 -37.71 12.33 -21.18
CA ASN A 543 -38.50 11.87 -22.33
C ASN A 543 -37.67 11.50 -23.58
N GLU A 544 -36.36 11.77 -23.61
CA GLU A 544 -35.47 11.53 -24.77
C GLU A 544 -34.15 10.83 -24.36
N LEU A 545 -34.20 10.03 -23.28
CA LEU A 545 -33.04 9.26 -22.80
C LEU A 545 -32.45 8.32 -23.87
N ASP A 546 -33.23 7.94 -24.90
CA ASP A 546 -32.76 7.10 -26.00
C ASP A 546 -31.69 7.74 -26.88
N ASN A 547 -31.46 9.05 -26.75
CA ASN A 547 -30.33 9.73 -27.37
C ASN A 547 -28.96 9.27 -26.81
N LEU A 548 -28.91 8.59 -25.66
CA LEU A 548 -27.67 8.03 -25.06
C LEU A 548 -27.20 6.75 -25.78
N THR A 549 -26.88 6.87 -27.07
CA THR A 549 -26.54 5.74 -27.94
C THR A 549 -25.28 4.97 -27.53
N SER A 550 -24.38 5.56 -26.74
CA SER A 550 -23.17 4.93 -26.22
C SER A 550 -23.39 4.15 -24.92
N LEU A 551 -24.59 4.18 -24.34
CA LEU A 551 -24.86 3.60 -23.02
C LEU A 551 -24.75 2.07 -23.06
N THR A 552 -23.79 1.53 -22.31
CA THR A 552 -23.53 0.08 -22.19
C THR A 552 -24.05 -0.50 -20.88
N SER A 553 -24.12 0.32 -19.83
CA SER A 553 -24.53 -0.07 -18.49
C SER A 553 -25.57 0.90 -17.95
N PHE A 554 -26.76 0.40 -17.62
CA PHE A 554 -27.83 1.20 -17.04
C PHE A 554 -28.39 0.52 -15.79
N TYR A 555 -28.23 1.17 -14.64
CA TYR A 555 -28.75 0.72 -13.35
C TYR A 555 -29.80 1.71 -12.85
N ILE A 556 -31.01 1.23 -12.59
CA ILE A 556 -32.12 1.98 -12.01
C ILE A 556 -32.72 1.12 -10.89
N CYS A 557 -32.19 1.22 -9.68
CA CYS A 557 -32.57 0.33 -8.57
C CYS A 557 -33.28 1.08 -7.45
N ASP A 558 -34.16 0.38 -6.71
CA ASP A 558 -34.87 0.90 -5.53
C ASP A 558 -35.81 2.09 -5.80
N TYR A 559 -36.55 2.02 -6.91
CA TYR A 559 -37.53 3.04 -7.28
C TYR A 559 -38.96 2.69 -6.85
N SER A 560 -39.44 3.33 -5.79
CA SER A 560 -40.81 3.12 -5.30
C SER A 560 -41.88 3.90 -6.06
N ASN A 561 -41.57 5.02 -6.74
CA ASN A 561 -42.57 5.93 -7.32
C ASN A 561 -42.57 6.00 -8.86
N LEU A 562 -41.68 5.29 -9.54
CA LEU A 562 -41.61 5.28 -10.99
C LEU A 562 -42.63 4.28 -11.57
N ILE A 563 -43.61 4.79 -12.30
CA ILE A 563 -44.78 4.01 -12.75
C ILE A 563 -44.58 3.43 -14.16
N LEU A 564 -43.76 4.08 -15.00
CA LEU A 564 -43.57 3.69 -16.40
C LEU A 564 -42.12 3.91 -16.88
N LEU A 565 -41.54 2.89 -17.50
CA LEU A 565 -40.31 2.98 -18.29
C LEU A 565 -40.70 3.32 -19.73
N SER A 566 -40.09 4.34 -20.34
CA SER A 566 -40.41 4.72 -21.73
C SER A 566 -40.21 3.54 -22.69
N ASN A 567 -41.06 3.41 -23.71
CA ASN A 567 -40.82 2.43 -24.78
C ASN A 567 -39.55 2.74 -25.58
N GLU A 568 -38.98 3.94 -25.43
CA GLU A 568 -37.76 4.40 -26.07
C GLU A 568 -36.50 3.75 -25.48
N LEU A 569 -36.55 3.13 -24.29
CA LEU A 569 -35.47 2.28 -23.77
C LEU A 569 -35.01 1.19 -24.75
N SER A 570 -35.89 0.79 -25.68
CA SER A 570 -35.56 -0.17 -26.73
C SER A 570 -34.59 0.32 -27.81
N ASN A 571 -34.24 1.60 -27.79
CA ASN A 571 -33.33 2.23 -28.75
C ASN A 571 -31.86 2.20 -28.28
N PHE A 572 -31.56 1.74 -27.05
CA PHE A 572 -30.19 1.58 -26.54
C PHE A 572 -29.46 0.38 -27.16
N THR A 573 -29.12 0.47 -28.44
CA THR A 573 -28.53 -0.65 -29.20
C THR A 573 -27.19 -1.15 -28.64
N SER A 574 -26.46 -0.32 -27.89
CA SER A 574 -25.19 -0.65 -27.24
C SER A 574 -25.33 -1.24 -25.83
N LEU A 575 -26.56 -1.30 -25.28
CA LEU A 575 -26.77 -1.69 -23.88
C LEU A 575 -26.44 -3.17 -23.64
N THR A 576 -25.52 -3.42 -22.73
CA THR A 576 -25.07 -4.77 -22.33
C THR A 576 -25.61 -5.15 -20.95
N ILE A 577 -25.79 -4.19 -20.05
CA ILE A 577 -26.31 -4.41 -18.70
C ILE A 577 -27.50 -3.48 -18.48
N LEU A 578 -28.63 -4.07 -18.09
CA LEU A 578 -29.80 -3.37 -17.59
C LEU A 578 -30.18 -3.96 -16.23
N ASP A 579 -30.06 -3.17 -15.18
CA ASP A 579 -30.51 -3.52 -13.84
C ASP A 579 -31.66 -2.59 -13.46
N ILE A 580 -32.84 -3.15 -13.25
CA ILE A 580 -34.05 -2.47 -12.80
C ILE A 580 -34.65 -3.17 -11.58
N SER A 581 -33.79 -3.75 -10.75
CA SER A 581 -34.19 -4.46 -9.52
C SER A 581 -34.85 -3.52 -8.49
N TYR A 582 -35.69 -4.09 -7.62
CA TYR A 582 -36.38 -3.38 -6.52
C TYR A 582 -37.33 -2.24 -6.96
N CYS A 583 -37.76 -2.21 -8.23
CA CYS A 583 -38.67 -1.19 -8.73
C CYS A 583 -40.15 -1.65 -8.64
N SER A 584 -40.71 -1.62 -7.43
CA SER A 584 -42.02 -2.20 -7.11
C SER A 584 -43.25 -1.57 -7.80
N SER A 585 -43.17 -0.33 -8.31
CA SER A 585 -44.32 0.39 -8.89
C SER A 585 -44.62 0.09 -10.35
N PHE A 586 -43.74 -0.60 -11.04
CA PHE A 586 -43.95 -0.93 -12.44
C PHE A 586 -44.84 -2.17 -12.63
N THR A 587 -45.85 -2.04 -13.48
CA THR A 587 -46.80 -3.13 -13.76
C THR A 587 -46.45 -3.95 -15.01
N LEU A 588 -45.68 -3.37 -15.94
CA LEU A 588 -45.32 -3.94 -17.24
C LEU A 588 -43.91 -3.50 -17.66
N LEU A 589 -43.15 -4.42 -18.27
CA LEU A 589 -41.89 -4.08 -18.95
C LEU A 589 -42.16 -3.49 -20.35
N PRO A 590 -41.25 -2.66 -20.89
CA PRO A 590 -41.36 -2.13 -22.25
C PRO A 590 -41.53 -3.24 -23.30
N LYS A 591 -42.58 -3.15 -24.15
CA LYS A 591 -42.88 -4.20 -25.15
C LYS A 591 -41.74 -4.42 -26.15
N LYS A 592 -40.91 -3.40 -26.35
CA LYS A 592 -39.78 -3.39 -27.26
C LYS A 592 -38.45 -3.78 -26.58
N LEU A 593 -38.44 -4.20 -25.32
CA LEU A 593 -37.20 -4.57 -24.60
C LEU A 593 -36.38 -5.65 -25.35
N GLY A 594 -37.06 -6.55 -26.05
CA GLY A 594 -36.43 -7.55 -26.93
C GLY A 594 -35.67 -6.99 -28.16
N ASN A 595 -35.66 -5.67 -28.37
CA ASN A 595 -34.84 -5.04 -29.41
C ASN A 595 -33.39 -4.81 -28.94
N LEU A 596 -33.09 -4.96 -27.65
CA LEU A 596 -31.76 -4.77 -27.05
C LEU A 596 -30.84 -5.96 -27.31
N ILE A 597 -30.53 -6.25 -28.58
CA ILE A 597 -29.82 -7.48 -28.98
C ILE A 597 -28.41 -7.65 -28.36
N SER A 598 -27.80 -6.56 -27.88
CA SER A 598 -26.50 -6.55 -27.21
C SER A 598 -26.57 -6.89 -25.72
N LEU A 599 -27.78 -6.99 -25.14
CA LEU A 599 -27.98 -7.17 -23.70
C LEU A 599 -27.46 -8.54 -23.25
N THR A 600 -26.52 -8.55 -22.31
CA THR A 600 -25.93 -9.74 -21.70
C THR A 600 -26.47 -10.00 -20.30
N THR A 601 -26.87 -8.95 -19.59
CA THR A 601 -27.39 -9.00 -18.22
C THR A 601 -28.68 -8.22 -18.12
N LEU A 602 -29.74 -8.87 -17.64
CA LEU A 602 -30.97 -8.22 -17.20
C LEU A 602 -31.28 -8.64 -15.76
N ASP A 603 -31.29 -7.68 -14.86
CA ASP A 603 -31.78 -7.87 -13.49
C ASP A 603 -33.12 -7.16 -13.32
N ILE A 604 -34.15 -7.94 -13.03
CA ILE A 604 -35.52 -7.50 -12.73
C ILE A 604 -36.01 -8.17 -11.43
N SER A 605 -35.09 -8.43 -10.49
CA SER A 605 -35.43 -9.02 -9.20
C SER A 605 -36.22 -8.06 -8.30
N TYR A 606 -36.98 -8.60 -7.35
CA TYR A 606 -37.79 -7.83 -6.38
C TYR A 606 -38.85 -6.93 -7.02
N TYR A 607 -39.47 -7.42 -8.09
CA TYR A 607 -40.40 -6.69 -8.94
C TYR A 607 -41.84 -7.21 -8.77
N SER A 608 -42.37 -7.04 -7.57
CA SER A 608 -43.60 -7.69 -7.10
C SER A 608 -44.87 -7.43 -7.92
N SER A 609 -44.91 -6.33 -8.67
CA SER A 609 -46.05 -5.91 -9.50
C SER A 609 -46.01 -6.44 -10.95
N LEU A 610 -44.96 -7.16 -11.35
CA LEU A 610 -44.81 -7.66 -12.72
C LEU A 610 -45.79 -8.79 -13.02
N THR A 611 -46.74 -8.53 -13.94
CA THR A 611 -47.77 -9.51 -14.29
C THR A 611 -47.40 -10.41 -15.47
N SER A 612 -46.48 -9.96 -16.34
CA SER A 612 -46.07 -10.71 -17.53
C SER A 612 -44.75 -10.20 -18.11
N LEU A 613 -44.02 -11.09 -18.79
CA LEU A 613 -42.82 -10.77 -19.54
C LEU A 613 -43.14 -10.47 -21.02
N PRO A 614 -42.42 -9.55 -21.70
CA PRO A 614 -42.61 -9.29 -23.12
C PRO A 614 -42.25 -10.51 -23.98
N ASN A 615 -43.15 -10.91 -24.89
CA ASN A 615 -42.92 -12.04 -25.83
C ASN A 615 -41.60 -11.94 -26.62
N LYS A 616 -41.13 -10.71 -26.87
CA LYS A 616 -39.91 -10.43 -27.63
C LYS A 616 -38.61 -10.64 -26.84
N LEU A 617 -38.64 -10.93 -25.53
CA LEU A 617 -37.41 -11.24 -24.78
C LEU A 617 -36.64 -12.43 -25.37
N SER A 618 -37.34 -13.36 -26.05
CA SER A 618 -36.73 -14.46 -26.80
C SER A 618 -35.77 -14.01 -27.93
N ASN A 619 -35.82 -12.74 -28.34
CA ASN A 619 -34.91 -12.17 -29.35
C ASN A 619 -33.53 -11.79 -28.78
N LEU A 620 -33.36 -11.79 -27.45
CA LEU A 620 -32.10 -11.43 -26.78
C LEU A 620 -31.10 -12.58 -26.84
N ILE A 621 -30.40 -12.71 -27.96
CA ILE A 621 -29.46 -13.82 -28.21
C ILE A 621 -28.15 -13.74 -27.42
N SER A 622 -27.81 -12.57 -26.89
CA SER A 622 -26.55 -12.31 -26.16
C SER A 622 -26.66 -12.53 -24.65
N PHE A 623 -27.83 -12.95 -24.16
CA PHE A 623 -28.13 -13.10 -22.74
C PHE A 623 -27.24 -14.14 -22.06
N THR A 624 -26.63 -13.74 -20.95
CA THR A 624 -25.82 -14.60 -20.08
C THR A 624 -26.36 -14.67 -18.66
N ILE A 625 -26.94 -13.56 -18.17
CA ILE A 625 -27.48 -13.44 -16.82
C ILE A 625 -28.89 -12.86 -16.93
N PHE A 626 -29.88 -13.61 -16.44
CA PHE A 626 -31.25 -13.16 -16.28
C PHE A 626 -31.69 -13.40 -14.85
N ASN A 627 -31.81 -12.32 -14.07
CA ASN A 627 -32.24 -12.40 -12.68
C ASN A 627 -33.70 -11.95 -12.56
N LEU A 628 -34.55 -12.88 -12.11
CA LEU A 628 -35.98 -12.71 -11.85
C LEU A 628 -36.30 -13.21 -10.43
N SER A 629 -35.34 -13.11 -9.50
CA SER A 629 -35.57 -13.56 -8.13
C SER A 629 -36.57 -12.66 -7.40
N ASP A 630 -37.38 -13.27 -6.54
CA ASP A 630 -38.38 -12.62 -5.68
C ASP A 630 -39.49 -11.88 -6.44
#